data_AF-A0A7C8GUR0-F1
#
_entry.id   AF-A0A7C8GUR0-F1
#
_cell.length_a   1.000
_cell.length_b   1.000
_cell.length_c   1.000
_cell.angle_alpha   90.00
_cell.angle_beta   90.00
_cell.angle_gamma   90.00
#
_symmetry.space_group_name_H-M   'P 1'
#
loop_
_entity.id
_entity.type
_entity.pdbx_description
1 polymer ?
#
loop_
_entity_poly.entity_id
_entity_poly.type
_entity_poly.pdbx_seq_one_letter_code
_entity_poly.pdbx_strand_id
1 'polypeptide(L)'
;MDVVTLGESMILFTPESNGLMRYAPVFSRKIGGAESNVAIGLARLGYRTGWISKVGDDEFGRAMISFIRGEGVDVSQVKSAPSAPTGIYFKELRKSSDVRVQYYRKGSAASTMAKSDVSEEYIAQASYLHITGITPALSESCYETMLEAIRIAKRNNVKVIFDPNLREKLWVSKEKAQQVLLEIASQSDIILPGMSEAAYLFGEKEPADYAESFFKLGAEFVILKAGKEGTYYYSEAQSGFAASFPVEQVVDPVGAGDGFAAGFISGLLDGMTLEESVQRGNAIGAMVTMVNGDVEGLPEKAEIDRFIKPAKDDVSR
;
A
#
# COMPACT_ATOMS: atom_id res chain seq x y z
N MET A 1 18.28 6.83 0.96
CA MET A 1 17.13 5.92 1.13
C MET A 1 16.44 5.86 -0.21
N ASP A 2 15.80 4.75 -0.56
CA ASP A 2 15.23 4.61 -1.90
C ASP A 2 13.75 4.98 -1.86
N VAL A 3 13.02 4.53 -0.82
CA VAL A 3 11.61 4.85 -0.61
C VAL A 3 11.31 5.11 0.87
N VAL A 4 10.57 6.17 1.16
CA VAL A 4 9.95 6.41 2.46
C VAL A 4 8.44 6.21 2.33
N THR A 5 7.84 5.52 3.29
CA THR A 5 6.39 5.36 3.38
C THR A 5 5.86 6.03 4.66
N LEU A 6 4.63 6.52 4.63
CA LEU A 6 4.00 7.18 5.78
C LEU A 6 2.57 6.66 5.98
N GLY A 7 2.34 5.97 7.10
CA GLY A 7 0.99 5.57 7.45
C GLY A 7 0.86 4.62 8.64
N GLU A 8 -0.37 4.15 8.87
CA GLU A 8 -0.71 3.27 9.99
C GLU A 8 -0.50 1.80 9.65
N SER A 9 0.20 1.09 10.55
CA SER A 9 0.19 -0.37 10.60
C SER A 9 -0.48 -0.84 11.88
N MET A 10 -1.07 -2.02 11.82
CA MET A 10 -1.92 -2.59 12.86
C MET A 10 -1.60 -4.05 13.08
N ILE A 11 -1.93 -4.55 14.27
CA ILE A 11 -1.94 -5.99 14.52
C ILE A 11 -3.20 -6.60 13.91
N LEU A 12 -3.01 -7.62 13.09
CA LEU A 12 -4.08 -8.41 12.50
C LEU A 12 -4.28 -9.70 13.32
N PHE A 13 -5.52 -10.00 13.65
CA PHE A 13 -5.92 -11.31 14.16
C PHE A 13 -6.70 -12.07 13.09
N THR A 14 -6.15 -13.20 12.64
CA THR A 14 -6.79 -14.08 11.65
C THR A 14 -7.28 -15.36 12.32
N PRO A 15 -8.57 -15.71 12.21
CA PRO A 15 -9.11 -16.91 12.82
C PRO A 15 -8.58 -18.16 12.12
N GLU A 16 -8.33 -19.22 12.88
CA GLU A 16 -7.95 -20.53 12.32
C GLU A 16 -9.14 -21.33 11.78
N SER A 17 -10.37 -20.89 12.08
CA SER A 17 -11.62 -21.53 11.68
C SER A 17 -12.44 -20.67 10.73
N ASN A 18 -13.13 -21.31 9.78
CA ASN A 18 -14.14 -20.66 8.96
C ASN A 18 -15.47 -20.50 9.72
N GLY A 19 -16.24 -19.47 9.36
CA GLY A 19 -17.57 -19.21 9.91
C GLY A 19 -17.70 -17.81 10.53
N LEU A 20 -18.65 -17.65 11.46
CA LEU A 20 -18.83 -16.40 12.17
C LEU A 20 -17.76 -16.25 13.26
N MET A 21 -17.14 -15.07 13.34
CA MET A 21 -16.07 -14.74 14.28
C MET A 21 -16.48 -14.93 15.74
N ARG A 22 -17.78 -14.80 16.06
CA ARG A 22 -18.34 -15.03 17.39
C ARG A 22 -18.14 -16.46 17.93
N TYR A 23 -17.78 -17.40 17.06
CA TYR A 23 -17.52 -18.80 17.40
C TYR A 23 -16.06 -19.21 17.22
N ALA A 24 -15.17 -18.29 16.79
CA ALA A 24 -13.76 -18.57 16.60
C ALA A 24 -13.02 -18.49 17.94
N PRO A 25 -12.43 -19.59 18.45
CA PRO A 25 -11.75 -19.59 19.75
C PRO A 25 -10.25 -19.24 19.65
N VAL A 26 -9.65 -19.35 18.47
CA VAL A 26 -8.21 -19.21 18.25
C VAL A 26 -7.95 -18.24 17.09
N PHE A 27 -7.03 -17.32 17.32
CA PHE A 27 -6.56 -16.36 16.33
C PHE A 27 -5.04 -16.38 16.26
N SER A 28 -4.53 -16.38 15.04
CA SER A 28 -3.12 -16.13 14.77
C SER A 28 -2.87 -14.64 14.66
N ARG A 29 -1.80 -14.17 15.31
CA ARG A 29 -1.36 -12.78 15.24
C ARG A 29 -0.48 -12.57 14.00
N LYS A 30 -0.82 -11.56 13.21
CA LYS A 30 -0.09 -11.07 12.04
C LYS A 30 0.06 -9.55 12.14
N ILE A 31 0.73 -8.95 11.16
CA ILE A 31 0.82 -7.50 10.98
C ILE A 31 0.30 -7.17 9.59
N GLY A 32 -0.41 -6.06 9.48
CA GLY A 32 -0.76 -5.49 8.19
C GLY A 32 -0.85 -3.98 8.27
N GLY A 33 -0.68 -3.33 7.13
CA GLY A 33 -0.68 -1.89 6.99
C GLY A 33 -0.10 -1.55 5.64
N ALA A 34 -0.90 -0.91 4.79
CA ALA A 34 -0.60 -0.75 3.37
C ALA A 34 0.81 -0.17 3.14
N GLU A 35 1.16 0.90 3.86
CA GLU A 35 2.44 1.57 3.73
C GLU A 35 3.63 0.75 4.24
N SER A 36 3.45 -0.06 5.29
CA SER A 36 4.50 -0.98 5.76
C SER A 36 4.66 -2.19 4.84
N ASN A 37 3.56 -2.70 4.27
CA ASN A 37 3.58 -3.81 3.32
C ASN A 37 4.41 -3.44 2.08
N VAL A 38 4.21 -2.22 1.55
CA VAL A 38 5.03 -1.68 0.45
C VAL A 38 6.50 -1.57 0.85
N ALA A 39 6.79 -1.02 2.05
CA ALA A 39 8.16 -0.86 2.53
C ALA A 39 8.88 -2.21 2.72
N ILE A 40 8.20 -3.21 3.27
CA ILE A 40 8.70 -4.59 3.43
C ILE A 40 8.93 -5.23 2.06
N GLY A 41 7.96 -5.11 1.14
CA GLY A 41 8.08 -5.67 -0.20
C GLY A 41 9.33 -5.15 -0.90
N LEU A 42 9.54 -3.83 -0.88
CA LEU A 42 10.74 -3.22 -1.43
C LEU A 42 12.03 -3.61 -0.69
N ALA A 43 11.99 -3.74 0.64
CA ALA A 43 13.16 -4.19 1.42
C ALA A 43 13.59 -5.61 1.03
N ARG A 44 12.64 -6.53 0.85
CA ARG A 44 12.90 -7.90 0.35
C ARG A 44 13.48 -7.95 -1.06
N LEU A 45 13.22 -6.92 -1.87
CA LEU A 45 13.82 -6.76 -3.20
C LEU A 45 15.21 -6.10 -3.18
N GLY A 46 15.72 -5.75 -1.99
CA GLY A 46 17.05 -5.21 -1.79
C GLY A 46 17.14 -3.68 -1.73
N TYR A 47 16.01 -2.98 -1.66
CA TYR A 47 15.98 -1.52 -1.54
C TYR A 47 16.00 -1.06 -0.08
N ARG A 48 16.59 0.11 0.15
CA ARG A 48 16.57 0.76 1.48
C ARG A 48 15.26 1.51 1.63
N THR A 49 14.38 1.01 2.49
CA THR A 49 13.10 1.64 2.78
C THR A 49 13.01 2.14 4.22
N GLY A 50 12.16 3.14 4.41
CA GLY A 50 11.86 3.72 5.72
C GLY A 50 10.37 3.87 5.94
N TRP A 51 9.92 3.79 7.20
CA TRP A 51 8.52 3.91 7.57
C TRP A 51 8.32 4.96 8.66
N ILE A 52 7.62 6.05 8.31
CA ILE A 52 7.18 7.08 9.24
C ILE A 52 5.83 6.66 9.81
N SER A 53 5.76 6.51 11.13
CA SER A 53 4.52 6.11 11.80
C SER A 53 4.54 6.39 13.30
N LYS A 54 3.46 5.98 13.97
CA LYS A 54 3.30 6.07 15.42
C LYS A 54 2.56 4.85 15.96
N VAL A 55 3.15 4.17 16.93
CA VAL A 55 2.57 2.99 17.60
C VAL A 55 2.36 3.26 19.09
N GLY A 56 1.55 2.46 19.77
CA GLY A 56 1.38 2.58 21.22
C GLY A 56 2.65 2.20 21.97
N ASP A 57 2.83 2.71 23.20
CA ASP A 57 3.80 2.14 24.14
C ASP A 57 3.23 0.86 24.78
N ASP A 58 3.00 -0.14 23.93
CA ASP A 58 2.42 -1.43 24.29
C ASP A 58 3.16 -2.57 23.58
N GLU A 59 2.90 -3.81 24.02
CA GLU A 59 3.55 -5.00 23.47
C GLU A 59 3.24 -5.22 21.99
N PHE A 60 2.09 -4.75 21.51
CA PHE A 60 1.74 -4.79 20.09
C PHE A 60 2.61 -3.84 19.26
N GLY A 61 2.82 -2.61 19.73
CA GLY A 61 3.71 -1.64 19.09
C GLY A 61 5.16 -2.12 19.07
N ARG A 62 5.65 -2.67 20.18
CA ARG A 62 7.01 -3.26 20.27
C ARG A 62 7.19 -4.46 19.35
N ALA A 63 6.21 -5.36 19.31
CA ALA A 63 6.23 -6.51 18.40
C ALA A 63 6.21 -6.06 16.92
N MET A 64 5.43 -5.03 16.59
CA MET A 64 5.33 -4.48 15.24
C MET A 64 6.63 -3.84 14.78
N ILE A 65 7.24 -2.98 15.61
CA ILE A 65 8.55 -2.37 15.32
C ILE A 65 9.61 -3.46 15.12
N SER A 66 9.63 -4.48 15.98
CA SER A 66 10.61 -5.57 15.90
C SER A 66 10.46 -6.38 14.62
N PHE A 67 9.23 -6.70 14.23
CA PHE A 67 8.93 -7.42 12.99
C PHE A 67 9.33 -6.61 11.75
N ILE A 68 8.83 -5.37 11.62
CA ILE A 68 9.08 -4.51 10.45
C ILE A 68 10.59 -4.20 10.31
N ARG A 69 11.29 -4.00 11.42
CA ARG A 69 12.77 -3.87 11.42
C ARG A 69 13.46 -5.16 10.98
N GLY A 70 12.96 -6.32 11.43
CA GLY A 70 13.47 -7.64 11.04
C GLY A 70 13.34 -7.92 9.54
N GLU A 71 12.33 -7.33 8.89
CA GLU A 71 12.12 -7.35 7.44
C GLU A 71 13.03 -6.36 6.67
N GLY A 72 13.93 -5.64 7.36
CA GLY A 72 14.91 -4.75 6.75
C GLY A 72 14.47 -3.29 6.56
N VAL A 73 13.29 -2.91 7.07
CA VAL A 73 12.79 -1.53 6.97
C VAL A 73 13.40 -0.64 8.07
N ASP A 74 13.82 0.57 7.72
CA ASP A 74 14.23 1.59 8.68
C ASP A 74 13.00 2.10 9.46
N VAL A 75 13.03 1.87 10.77
CA VAL A 75 11.96 2.26 11.72
C VAL A 75 12.39 3.39 12.65
N SER A 76 13.44 4.15 12.30
CA SER A 76 13.97 5.23 13.14
C SER A 76 13.00 6.41 13.30
N GLN A 77 12.06 6.55 12.36
CA GLN A 77 11.00 7.55 12.40
C GLN A 77 9.67 7.00 12.94
N VAL A 78 9.64 5.79 13.50
CA VAL A 78 8.47 5.29 14.21
C VAL A 78 8.47 5.84 15.64
N LYS A 79 7.46 6.65 15.97
CA LYS A 79 7.30 7.22 17.32
C LYS A 79 6.43 6.33 18.18
N SER A 80 6.59 6.43 19.49
CA SER A 80 5.70 5.79 20.46
C SER A 80 4.74 6.82 21.06
N ALA A 81 3.46 6.47 21.20
CA ALA A 81 2.44 7.27 21.86
C ALA A 81 2.03 6.62 23.19
N PRO A 82 2.45 7.15 24.35
CA PRO A 82 2.14 6.54 25.65
C PRO A 82 0.65 6.57 26.01
N SER A 83 -0.13 7.49 25.42
CA SER A 83 -1.54 7.72 25.76
C SER A 83 -2.53 7.14 24.75
N ALA A 84 -2.08 6.37 23.76
CA ALA A 84 -2.91 5.82 22.70
C ALA A 84 -2.46 4.39 22.35
N PRO A 85 -3.39 3.42 22.18
CA PRO A 85 -3.03 2.04 21.89
C PRO A 85 -2.58 1.85 20.44
N THR A 86 -1.79 0.81 20.19
CA THR A 86 -1.57 0.30 18.83
C THR A 86 -2.90 -0.20 18.25
N GLY A 87 -3.23 0.21 17.02
CA GLY A 87 -4.45 -0.21 16.34
C GLY A 87 -4.43 -1.71 16.04
N ILE A 88 -5.61 -2.35 16.12
CA ILE A 88 -5.78 -3.77 15.78
C ILE A 88 -6.98 -3.98 14.87
N TYR A 89 -7.02 -5.12 14.18
CA TYR A 89 -8.20 -5.54 13.44
C TYR A 89 -8.31 -7.06 13.36
N PHE A 90 -9.53 -7.53 13.12
CA PHE A 90 -9.86 -8.94 13.01
C PHE A 90 -10.37 -9.25 11.61
N LYS A 91 -9.91 -10.36 11.01
CA LYS A 91 -10.52 -10.98 9.83
C LYS A 91 -11.64 -11.94 10.30
N GLU A 92 -12.74 -12.00 9.57
CA GLU A 92 -13.77 -13.03 9.68
C GLU A 92 -13.84 -13.77 8.34
N LEU A 93 -13.39 -15.02 8.32
CA LEU A 93 -13.35 -15.88 7.14
C LEU A 93 -14.64 -16.70 7.07
N ARG A 94 -15.68 -16.21 6.38
CA ARG A 94 -16.96 -16.94 6.33
C ARG A 94 -16.92 -18.10 5.32
N LYS A 95 -16.32 -17.83 4.15
CA LYS A 95 -15.99 -18.76 3.06
C LYS A 95 -14.89 -18.13 2.21
N SER A 96 -14.27 -18.87 1.30
CA SER A 96 -13.08 -18.43 0.54
C SER A 96 -13.21 -17.08 -0.18
N SER A 97 -14.43 -16.64 -0.50
CA SER A 97 -14.71 -15.35 -1.18
C SER A 97 -15.43 -14.31 -0.31
N ASP A 98 -15.73 -14.60 0.96
CA ASP A 98 -16.40 -13.68 1.90
C ASP A 98 -15.52 -13.49 3.14
N VAL A 99 -14.60 -12.52 3.02
CA VAL A 99 -13.75 -12.06 4.10
C VAL A 99 -14.28 -10.72 4.60
N ARG A 100 -14.60 -10.63 5.89
CA ARG A 100 -14.96 -9.37 6.53
C ARG A 100 -13.85 -8.90 7.43
N VAL A 101 -13.68 -7.60 7.54
CA VAL A 101 -12.68 -6.98 8.41
C VAL A 101 -13.37 -6.06 9.41
N GLN A 102 -13.04 -6.25 10.68
CA GLN A 102 -13.50 -5.40 11.78
C GLN A 102 -12.29 -4.68 12.41
N TYR A 103 -12.30 -3.34 12.33
CA TYR A 103 -11.20 -2.50 12.83
C TYR A 103 -11.47 -2.00 14.26
N TYR A 104 -10.41 -1.96 15.05
CA TYR A 104 -10.30 -1.32 16.37
C TYR A 104 -9.12 -0.35 16.34
N ARG A 105 -9.31 0.76 15.62
CA ARG A 105 -8.26 1.78 15.38
C ARG A 105 -8.67 3.21 15.73
N LYS A 106 -9.90 3.43 16.20
CA LYS A 106 -10.34 4.78 16.61
C LYS A 106 -9.53 5.23 17.82
N GLY A 107 -8.81 6.34 17.69
CA GLY A 107 -7.92 6.84 18.74
C GLY A 107 -6.64 6.01 18.90
N SER A 108 -6.24 5.24 17.88
CA SER A 108 -4.94 4.55 17.87
C SER A 108 -3.80 5.55 17.88
N ALA A 109 -2.61 5.10 18.28
CA ALA A 109 -1.39 5.89 18.23
C ALA A 109 -1.14 6.53 16.86
N ALA A 110 -1.32 5.79 15.77
CA ALA A 110 -1.13 6.30 14.41
C ALA A 110 -2.14 7.42 14.08
N SER A 111 -3.38 7.34 14.58
CA SER A 111 -4.37 8.41 14.41
C SER A 111 -4.01 9.73 15.12
N THR A 112 -2.96 9.71 15.97
CA THR A 112 -2.41 10.89 16.66
C THR A 112 -1.10 11.41 16.05
N MET A 113 -0.73 10.94 14.85
CA MET A 113 0.38 11.53 14.11
C MET A 113 0.12 13.02 13.88
N ALA A 114 1.18 13.81 14.02
CA ALA A 114 1.18 15.25 13.80
C ALA A 114 2.36 15.65 12.91
N LYS A 115 2.31 16.87 12.35
CA LYS A 115 3.36 17.43 11.49
C LYS A 115 4.76 17.32 12.10
N SER A 116 4.89 17.44 13.42
CA SER A 116 6.15 17.30 14.14
C SER A 116 6.74 15.88 14.14
N ASP A 117 5.96 14.87 13.80
CA ASP A 117 6.41 13.49 13.68
C ASP A 117 7.12 13.22 12.33
N VAL A 118 7.08 14.18 11.39
CA VAL A 118 7.72 14.09 10.08
C VAL A 118 9.03 14.86 10.08
N SER A 119 10.11 14.18 9.69
CA SER A 119 11.45 14.78 9.56
C SER A 119 11.76 15.16 8.11
N GLU A 120 12.06 16.43 7.86
CA GLU A 120 12.49 16.91 6.54
C GLU A 120 13.80 16.25 6.10
N GLU A 121 14.79 16.21 7.00
CA GLU A 121 16.08 15.57 6.72
C GLU A 121 15.92 14.10 6.33
N TYR A 122 14.94 13.39 6.89
CA TYR A 122 14.70 11.98 6.59
C TYR A 122 14.03 11.77 5.23
N ILE A 123 12.99 12.54 4.92
CA ILE A 123 12.30 12.45 3.61
C ILE A 123 13.24 12.86 2.49
N ALA A 124 14.05 13.91 2.68
CA ALA A 124 14.97 14.43 1.66
C ALA A 124 16.01 13.41 1.16
N GLN A 125 16.22 12.30 1.88
CA GLN A 125 17.16 11.25 1.49
C GLN A 125 16.53 10.22 0.54
N ALA A 126 15.22 10.27 0.31
CA ALA A 126 14.46 9.30 -0.47
C ALA A 126 14.38 9.69 -1.95
N SER A 127 14.28 8.70 -2.84
CA SER A 127 13.88 8.97 -4.22
C SER A 127 12.36 9.15 -4.33
N TYR A 128 11.61 8.36 -3.55
CA TYR A 128 10.15 8.36 -3.54
C TYR A 128 9.57 8.45 -2.12
N LEU A 129 8.49 9.23 -1.99
CA LEU A 129 7.56 9.17 -0.87
C LEU A 129 6.29 8.42 -1.32
N HIS A 130 6.01 7.27 -0.72
CA HIS A 130 4.78 6.51 -0.98
C HIS A 130 3.76 6.71 0.14
N ILE A 131 2.54 7.09 -0.25
CA ILE A 131 1.46 7.45 0.66
C ILE A 131 0.12 6.87 0.19
N THR A 132 -0.82 6.70 1.12
CA THR A 132 -2.17 6.25 0.80
C THR A 132 -3.27 7.18 1.31
N GLY A 133 -4.48 6.98 0.79
CA GLY A 133 -5.68 7.68 1.28
C GLY A 133 -6.20 7.19 2.63
N ILE A 134 -5.59 6.15 3.23
CA ILE A 134 -6.00 5.63 4.55
C ILE A 134 -5.61 6.60 5.65
N THR A 135 -4.35 7.03 5.67
CA THR A 135 -3.78 7.87 6.72
C THR A 135 -4.50 9.21 6.90
N PRO A 136 -4.77 10.02 5.86
CA PRO A 136 -5.50 11.28 6.04
C PRO A 136 -6.96 11.08 6.52
N ALA A 137 -7.51 9.88 6.40
CA ALA A 137 -8.86 9.56 6.89
C ALA A 137 -8.91 9.28 8.40
N LEU A 138 -7.77 9.12 9.08
CA LEU A 138 -7.74 8.71 10.49
C LEU A 138 -8.08 9.86 11.45
N SER A 139 -7.62 11.07 11.13
CA SER A 139 -7.85 12.27 11.91
C SER A 139 -7.40 13.52 11.14
N GLU A 140 -7.84 14.69 11.59
CA GLU A 140 -7.37 15.98 11.05
C GLU A 140 -5.85 16.14 11.19
N SER A 141 -5.26 15.70 12.30
CA SER A 141 -3.80 15.80 12.48
C SER A 141 -3.05 14.89 11.51
N CYS A 142 -3.59 13.71 11.18
CA CYS A 142 -3.00 12.84 10.16
C CYS A 142 -3.11 13.44 8.76
N TYR A 143 -4.25 14.09 8.45
CA TYR A 143 -4.41 14.84 7.21
C TYR A 143 -3.36 15.96 7.08
N GLU A 144 -3.18 16.78 8.11
CA GLU A 144 -2.14 17.82 8.14
C GLU A 144 -0.71 17.24 8.02
N THR A 145 -0.47 16.10 8.67
CA THR A 145 0.82 15.38 8.61
C THR A 145 1.11 14.90 7.19
N MET A 146 0.09 14.38 6.50
CA MET A 146 0.20 13.95 5.11
C MET A 146 0.57 15.11 4.19
N LEU A 147 -0.11 16.26 4.33
CA LEU A 147 0.20 17.46 3.54
C LEU A 147 1.61 17.98 3.82
N GLU A 148 2.07 17.97 5.08
CA GLU A 148 3.42 18.39 5.41
C GLU A 148 4.49 17.45 4.81
N ALA A 149 4.26 16.14 4.83
CA ALA A 149 5.16 15.17 4.21
C ALA A 149 5.27 15.38 2.69
N ILE A 150 4.14 15.59 2.00
CA ILE A 150 4.11 15.91 0.56
C ILE A 150 4.86 17.22 0.29
N ARG A 151 4.62 18.26 1.10
CA ARG A 151 5.28 19.56 0.95
C ARG A 151 6.81 19.44 1.13
N ILE A 152 7.26 18.68 2.12
CA ILE A 152 8.68 18.37 2.33
C ILE A 152 9.26 17.62 1.13
N ALA A 153 8.58 16.59 0.64
CA ALA A 153 9.03 15.80 -0.50
C ALA A 153 9.24 16.69 -1.73
N LYS A 154 8.25 17.51 -2.09
CA LYS A 154 8.32 18.43 -3.23
C LYS A 154 9.44 19.46 -3.11
N ARG A 155 9.67 20.01 -1.91
CA ARG A 155 10.79 20.96 -1.67
C ARG A 155 12.16 20.34 -1.88
N ASN A 156 12.28 19.05 -1.65
CA ASN A 156 13.53 18.30 -1.75
C ASN A 156 13.62 17.46 -3.05
N ASN A 157 12.74 17.71 -4.02
CA ASN A 157 12.66 16.98 -5.30
C ASN A 157 12.46 15.45 -5.14
N VAL A 158 11.84 15.04 -4.05
CA VAL A 158 11.40 13.65 -3.82
C VAL A 158 10.06 13.46 -4.50
N LYS A 159 9.96 12.45 -5.36
CA LYS A 159 8.73 12.15 -6.12
C LYS A 159 7.67 11.54 -5.21
N VAL A 160 6.42 11.96 -5.35
CA VAL A 160 5.31 11.48 -4.52
C VAL A 160 4.49 10.46 -5.29
N ILE A 161 4.36 9.26 -4.71
CA ILE A 161 3.54 8.16 -5.22
C ILE A 161 2.33 8.00 -4.31
N PHE A 162 1.14 8.13 -4.89
CA PHE A 162 -0.12 8.08 -4.17
C PHE A 162 -1.00 6.92 -4.63
N ASP A 163 -1.31 6.01 -3.70
CA ASP A 163 -2.35 4.99 -3.87
C ASP A 163 -3.61 5.44 -3.10
N PRO A 164 -4.72 5.80 -3.78
CA PRO A 164 -5.93 6.25 -3.10
C PRO A 164 -6.42 5.29 -2.01
N ASN A 165 -6.24 3.98 -2.19
CA ASN A 165 -6.54 2.90 -1.24
C ASN A 165 -7.80 3.19 -0.38
N LEU A 166 -8.90 3.49 -1.07
CA LEU A 166 -10.10 4.06 -0.46
C LEU A 166 -10.71 3.08 0.55
N ARG A 167 -10.96 3.59 1.76
CA ARG A 167 -11.70 2.89 2.82
C ARG A 167 -12.89 3.74 3.23
N GLU A 168 -14.01 3.58 2.52
CA GLU A 168 -15.23 4.41 2.72
C GLU A 168 -15.66 4.51 4.19
N LYS A 169 -15.52 3.43 4.97
CA LYS A 169 -15.85 3.39 6.41
C LYS A 169 -15.05 4.35 7.29
N LEU A 170 -13.90 4.86 6.82
CA LEU A 170 -13.11 5.85 7.56
C LEU A 170 -13.61 7.28 7.33
N TRP A 171 -14.35 7.52 6.25
CA TRP A 171 -14.76 8.85 5.86
C TRP A 171 -16.14 9.20 6.39
N VAL A 172 -16.30 10.44 6.82
CA VAL A 172 -17.59 10.97 7.31
C VAL A 172 -18.61 11.16 6.20
N SER A 173 -18.16 11.42 4.97
CA SER A 173 -19.00 11.53 3.78
C SER A 173 -18.18 11.28 2.52
N LYS A 174 -18.88 10.98 1.42
CA LYS A 174 -18.25 10.79 0.11
C LYS A 174 -17.56 12.06 -0.39
N GLU A 175 -18.20 13.20 -0.18
CA GLU A 175 -17.72 14.51 -0.63
C GLU A 175 -16.40 14.87 0.06
N LYS A 176 -16.29 14.63 1.38
CA LYS A 176 -15.04 14.87 2.12
C LYS A 176 -13.93 13.92 1.65
N ALA A 177 -14.24 12.65 1.40
CA ALA A 177 -13.28 11.69 0.85
C ALA A 177 -12.77 12.14 -0.52
N GLN A 178 -13.68 12.46 -1.45
CA GLN A 178 -13.32 12.96 -2.78
C GLN A 178 -12.46 14.22 -2.70
N GLN A 179 -12.86 15.20 -1.88
CA GLN A 179 -12.10 16.45 -1.71
C GLN A 179 -10.66 16.17 -1.28
N VAL A 180 -10.46 15.40 -0.21
CA VAL A 180 -9.12 15.13 0.33
C VAL A 180 -8.28 14.30 -0.62
N LEU A 181 -8.86 13.26 -1.23
CA LEU A 181 -8.12 12.39 -2.15
C LEU A 181 -7.72 13.14 -3.43
N LEU A 182 -8.57 14.02 -3.96
CA LEU A 182 -8.23 14.85 -5.11
C LEU A 182 -7.18 15.93 -4.78
N GLU A 183 -7.22 16.48 -3.57
CA GLU A 183 -6.20 17.42 -3.09
C GLU A 183 -4.82 16.76 -2.99
N ILE A 184 -4.75 15.54 -2.46
CA ILE A 184 -3.50 14.76 -2.41
C ILE A 184 -3.06 14.35 -3.82
N ALA A 185 -3.99 13.88 -4.66
CA ALA A 185 -3.72 13.52 -6.05
C ALA A 185 -3.10 14.69 -6.85
N SER A 186 -3.62 15.91 -6.69
CA SER A 186 -3.06 17.11 -7.35
C SER A 186 -1.67 17.53 -6.89
N GLN A 187 -1.16 16.90 -5.83
CA GLN A 187 0.18 17.14 -5.32
C GLN A 187 1.10 15.91 -5.50
N SER A 188 0.63 14.88 -6.20
CA SER A 188 1.35 13.62 -6.41
C SER A 188 1.85 13.50 -7.85
N ASP A 189 3.07 12.99 -8.02
CA ASP A 189 3.67 12.78 -9.34
C ASP A 189 3.17 11.48 -10.00
N ILE A 190 2.93 10.44 -9.21
CA ILE A 190 2.50 9.13 -9.69
C ILE A 190 1.26 8.72 -8.90
N ILE A 191 0.20 8.33 -9.60
CA ILE A 191 -1.05 7.92 -8.96
C ILE A 191 -1.37 6.47 -9.35
N LEU A 192 -1.67 5.64 -8.35
CA LEU A 192 -1.95 4.21 -8.47
C LEU A 192 -3.42 3.90 -8.13
N PRO A 193 -4.44 4.47 -8.80
CA PRO A 193 -5.82 4.18 -8.49
C PRO A 193 -6.25 2.78 -8.95
N GLY A 194 -7.15 2.15 -8.21
CA GLY A 194 -8.02 1.10 -8.76
C GLY A 194 -9.12 1.67 -9.64
N MET A 195 -9.66 0.87 -10.57
CA MET A 195 -10.78 1.29 -11.43
C MET A 195 -11.99 1.83 -10.64
N SER A 196 -12.38 1.16 -9.55
CA SER A 196 -13.49 1.60 -8.71
C SER A 196 -13.17 2.89 -7.94
N GLU A 197 -11.91 3.13 -7.61
CA GLU A 197 -11.47 4.35 -6.92
C GLU A 197 -11.46 5.53 -7.89
N ALA A 198 -11.01 5.32 -9.13
CA ALA A 198 -11.09 6.33 -10.18
C ALA A 198 -12.56 6.70 -10.49
N ALA A 199 -13.44 5.71 -10.61
CA ALA A 199 -14.89 5.91 -10.76
C ALA A 199 -15.49 6.65 -9.55
N TYR A 200 -15.04 6.32 -8.33
CA TYR A 200 -15.46 7.01 -7.13
C TYR A 200 -15.09 8.49 -7.17
N LEU A 201 -13.90 8.85 -7.65
CA LEU A 201 -13.39 10.23 -7.68
C LEU A 201 -13.99 11.06 -8.81
N PHE A 202 -14.20 10.48 -10.00
CA PHE A 202 -14.57 11.25 -11.21
C PHE A 202 -15.91 10.86 -11.85
N GLY A 203 -16.62 9.88 -11.29
CA GLY A 203 -17.78 9.25 -11.93
C GLY A 203 -17.37 8.20 -12.97
N GLU A 204 -18.32 7.40 -13.46
CA GLU A 204 -18.05 6.35 -14.45
C GLU A 204 -17.54 6.93 -15.78
N LYS A 205 -16.39 6.43 -16.24
CA LYS A 205 -15.70 6.81 -17.48
C LYS A 205 -14.86 5.64 -18.02
N GLU A 206 -14.31 5.81 -19.22
CA GLU A 206 -13.31 4.91 -19.76
C GLU A 206 -11.93 5.12 -19.10
N PRO A 207 -11.05 4.09 -19.07
CA PRO A 207 -9.71 4.17 -18.47
C PRO A 207 -8.88 5.40 -18.90
N ALA A 208 -8.90 5.74 -20.18
CA ALA A 208 -8.14 6.88 -20.71
C ALA A 208 -8.66 8.24 -20.17
N ASP A 209 -9.97 8.38 -20.00
CA ASP A 209 -10.57 9.62 -19.48
C ASP A 209 -10.26 9.83 -17.99
N TYR A 210 -10.09 8.74 -17.23
CA TYR A 210 -9.56 8.82 -15.86
C TYR A 210 -8.13 9.34 -15.85
N ALA A 211 -7.27 8.80 -16.73
CA ALA A 211 -5.89 9.27 -16.85
C ALA A 211 -5.83 10.76 -17.20
N GLU A 212 -6.62 11.23 -18.16
CA GLU A 212 -6.73 12.66 -18.47
C GLU A 212 -7.17 13.51 -17.26
N SER A 213 -8.10 12.99 -16.46
CA SER A 213 -8.60 13.69 -15.27
C SER A 213 -7.48 13.86 -14.24
N PHE A 214 -6.63 12.83 -14.04
CA PHE A 214 -5.46 12.91 -13.16
C PHE A 214 -4.32 13.75 -13.75
N PHE A 215 -4.08 13.72 -15.07
CA PHE A 215 -3.10 14.60 -15.71
C PHE A 215 -3.46 16.08 -15.57
N LYS A 216 -4.76 16.42 -15.64
CA LYS A 216 -5.24 17.79 -15.36
C LYS A 216 -4.97 18.24 -13.91
N LEU A 217 -4.78 17.29 -12.99
CA LEU A 217 -4.36 17.57 -11.61
C LEU A 217 -2.84 17.67 -11.45
N GLY A 218 -2.06 17.28 -12.45
CA GLY A 218 -0.60 17.40 -12.45
C GLY A 218 0.17 16.09 -12.30
N ALA A 219 -0.49 14.93 -12.38
CA ALA A 219 0.20 13.64 -12.37
C ALA A 219 1.12 13.50 -13.60
N GLU A 220 2.29 12.90 -13.41
CA GLU A 220 3.22 12.49 -14.47
C GLU A 220 2.83 11.10 -14.99
N PHE A 221 2.55 10.16 -14.07
CA PHE A 221 2.11 8.79 -14.38
C PHE A 221 0.79 8.44 -13.71
N VAL A 222 -0.07 7.74 -14.45
CA VAL A 222 -1.33 7.18 -13.94
C VAL A 222 -1.36 5.68 -14.21
N ILE A 223 -1.44 4.89 -13.15
CA ILE A 223 -1.41 3.42 -13.19
C ILE A 223 -2.74 2.88 -12.66
N LEU A 224 -3.65 2.54 -13.57
CA LEU A 224 -5.02 2.14 -13.28
C LEU A 224 -5.11 0.61 -13.12
N LYS A 225 -5.21 0.17 -11.86
CA LYS A 225 -5.31 -1.26 -11.50
C LYS A 225 -6.72 -1.78 -11.80
N ALA A 226 -6.82 -2.76 -12.70
CA ALA A 226 -8.07 -3.44 -13.09
C ALA A 226 -8.17 -4.88 -12.50
N GLY A 227 -7.43 -5.16 -11.43
CA GLY A 227 -7.47 -6.43 -10.72
C GLY A 227 -6.98 -7.60 -11.58
N LYS A 228 -7.81 -8.64 -11.74
CA LYS A 228 -7.45 -9.85 -12.49
C LYS A 228 -7.27 -9.63 -13.99
N GLU A 229 -7.82 -8.55 -14.54
CA GLU A 229 -7.69 -8.25 -15.97
C GLU A 229 -6.27 -7.77 -16.28
N GLY A 230 -5.69 -6.95 -15.40
CA GLY A 230 -4.38 -6.34 -15.57
C GLY A 230 -4.35 -4.89 -15.11
N THR A 231 -3.50 -4.10 -15.74
CA THR A 231 -3.25 -2.72 -15.35
C THR A 231 -3.05 -1.86 -16.59
N TYR A 232 -3.79 -0.76 -16.67
CA TYR A 232 -3.55 0.29 -17.65
C TYR A 232 -2.47 1.25 -17.13
N TYR A 233 -1.62 1.72 -18.01
CA TYR A 233 -0.59 2.70 -17.68
C TYR A 233 -0.60 3.84 -18.67
N TYR A 234 -0.42 5.05 -18.14
CA TYR A 234 -0.45 6.28 -18.91
C TYR A 234 0.64 7.23 -18.43
N SER A 235 1.27 7.91 -19.38
CA SER A 235 2.19 9.03 -19.25
C SER A 235 2.02 9.93 -20.48
N GLU A 236 2.72 11.06 -20.53
CA GLU A 236 2.75 11.90 -21.74
C GLU A 236 3.31 11.15 -22.97
N ALA A 237 4.28 10.27 -22.78
CA ALA A 237 5.00 9.60 -23.87
C ALA A 237 4.47 8.20 -24.20
N GLN A 238 3.82 7.53 -23.25
CA GLN A 238 3.46 6.12 -23.35
C GLN A 238 2.10 5.86 -22.72
N SER A 239 1.29 5.04 -23.39
CA SER A 239 0.06 4.48 -22.84
C SER A 239 -0.09 3.03 -23.27
N GLY A 240 -0.66 2.19 -22.42
CA GLY A 240 -0.92 0.80 -22.78
C GLY A 240 -1.63 0.02 -21.69
N PHE A 241 -1.65 -1.30 -21.87
CA PHE A 241 -2.26 -2.23 -20.95
C PHE A 241 -1.35 -3.45 -20.78
N ALA A 242 -1.01 -3.75 -19.53
CA ALA A 242 -0.28 -4.96 -19.18
C ALA A 242 -1.26 -5.94 -18.53
N ALA A 243 -1.42 -7.12 -19.14
CA ALA A 243 -2.26 -8.18 -18.60
C ALA A 243 -1.76 -8.65 -17.22
N SER A 244 -2.68 -9.12 -16.38
CA SER A 244 -2.31 -9.76 -15.11
C SER A 244 -1.73 -11.15 -15.34
N PHE A 245 -1.00 -11.66 -14.34
CA PHE A 245 -0.46 -13.02 -14.38
C PHE A 245 -1.54 -14.01 -13.90
N PRO A 246 -1.80 -15.09 -14.65
CA PRO A 246 -2.75 -16.10 -14.21
C PRO A 246 -2.23 -16.80 -12.96
N VAL A 247 -3.07 -16.88 -11.93
CA VAL A 247 -2.82 -17.64 -10.70
C VAL A 247 -3.83 -18.77 -10.60
N GLU A 248 -3.37 -20.00 -10.35
CA GLU A 248 -4.24 -21.18 -10.28
C GLU A 248 -5.23 -21.09 -9.12
N GLN A 249 -4.77 -20.56 -7.98
CA GLN A 249 -5.56 -20.43 -6.77
C GLN A 249 -5.27 -19.11 -6.05
N VAL A 250 -6.32 -18.30 -5.88
CA VAL A 250 -6.31 -17.13 -4.99
C VAL A 250 -6.64 -17.60 -3.57
N VAL A 251 -5.72 -17.34 -2.63
CA VAL A 251 -5.83 -17.69 -1.21
C VAL A 251 -6.31 -16.48 -0.39
N ASP A 252 -5.66 -15.33 -0.53
CA ASP A 252 -6.06 -14.09 0.13
C ASP A 252 -5.77 -12.89 -0.80
N PRO A 253 -6.79 -12.17 -1.31
CA PRO A 253 -6.56 -11.03 -2.19
C PRO A 253 -6.06 -9.77 -1.44
N VAL A 254 -6.06 -9.77 -0.10
CA VAL A 254 -5.59 -8.66 0.71
C VAL A 254 -4.07 -8.51 0.54
N GLY A 255 -3.60 -7.27 0.38
CA GLY A 255 -2.17 -6.98 0.16
C GLY A 255 -1.73 -7.02 -1.31
N ALA A 256 -2.54 -7.53 -2.24
CA ALA A 256 -2.19 -7.57 -3.66
C ALA A 256 -1.90 -6.17 -4.25
N GLY A 257 -2.65 -5.15 -3.83
CA GLY A 257 -2.39 -3.76 -4.23
C GLY A 257 -1.07 -3.22 -3.67
N ASP A 258 -0.72 -3.58 -2.44
CA ASP A 258 0.53 -3.17 -1.81
C ASP A 258 1.73 -3.89 -2.47
N GLY A 259 1.58 -5.19 -2.77
CA GLY A 259 2.54 -5.94 -3.56
C GLY A 259 2.72 -5.38 -4.97
N PHE A 260 1.63 -4.98 -5.62
CA PHE A 260 1.69 -4.27 -6.90
C PHE A 260 2.49 -2.99 -6.79
N ALA A 261 2.21 -2.15 -5.79
CA ALA A 261 2.93 -0.90 -5.59
C ALA A 261 4.42 -1.15 -5.34
N ALA A 262 4.79 -2.13 -4.50
CA ALA A 262 6.19 -2.52 -4.29
C ALA A 262 6.87 -2.97 -5.60
N GLY A 263 6.20 -3.79 -6.40
CA GLY A 263 6.71 -4.25 -7.70
C GLY A 263 6.90 -3.12 -8.69
N PHE A 264 5.89 -2.25 -8.83
CA PHE A 264 5.95 -1.08 -9.70
C PHE A 264 7.09 -0.13 -9.31
N ILE A 265 7.20 0.23 -8.03
CA ILE A 265 8.23 1.13 -7.52
C ILE A 265 9.63 0.51 -7.71
N SER A 266 9.77 -0.79 -7.48
CA SER A 266 11.05 -1.47 -7.74
C SER A 266 11.46 -1.44 -9.21
N GLY A 267 10.50 -1.49 -10.14
CA GLY A 267 10.78 -1.36 -11.58
C GLY A 267 11.34 0.01 -11.91
N LEU A 268 10.73 1.07 -11.36
CA LEU A 268 11.21 2.44 -11.51
C LEU A 268 12.63 2.62 -10.94
N LEU A 269 12.89 2.06 -9.75
CA LEU A 269 14.21 2.12 -9.11
C LEU A 269 15.31 1.37 -9.89
N ASP A 270 14.95 0.27 -10.56
CA ASP A 270 15.83 -0.47 -11.46
C ASP A 270 16.00 0.21 -12.84
N GLY A 271 15.34 1.34 -13.09
CA GLY A 271 15.41 2.06 -14.37
C GLY A 271 14.68 1.36 -15.52
N MET A 272 13.70 0.51 -15.21
CA MET A 272 12.88 -0.19 -16.20
C MET A 272 11.96 0.78 -16.95
N THR A 273 11.48 0.36 -18.11
CA THR A 273 10.41 1.10 -18.80
C THR A 273 9.12 1.10 -17.97
N LEU A 274 8.19 2.00 -18.31
CA LEU A 274 6.90 2.07 -17.60
C LEU A 274 6.13 0.76 -17.70
N GLU A 275 6.11 0.15 -18.88
CA GLU A 275 5.45 -1.14 -19.12
C GLU A 275 6.09 -2.26 -18.29
N GLU A 276 7.42 -2.39 -18.30
CA GLU A 276 8.13 -3.41 -17.51
C GLU A 276 7.91 -3.23 -16.01
N SER A 277 7.87 -1.98 -15.52
CA SER A 277 7.57 -1.67 -14.13
C SER A 277 6.15 -2.10 -13.75
N VAL A 278 5.17 -1.87 -14.63
CA VAL A 278 3.78 -2.30 -14.43
C VAL A 278 3.67 -3.83 -14.50
N GLN A 279 4.37 -4.49 -15.42
CA GLN A 279 4.41 -5.95 -15.50
C GLN A 279 4.99 -6.55 -14.22
N ARG A 280 6.08 -5.98 -13.68
CA ARG A 280 6.60 -6.41 -12.38
C ARG A 280 5.60 -6.17 -11.24
N GLY A 281 4.91 -5.03 -11.24
CA GLY A 281 3.80 -4.76 -10.32
C GLY A 281 2.73 -5.85 -10.40
N ASN A 282 2.26 -6.18 -11.60
CA ASN A 282 1.27 -7.24 -11.82
C ASN A 282 1.78 -8.60 -11.31
N ALA A 283 3.04 -8.93 -11.55
CA ALA A 283 3.65 -10.18 -11.10
C ALA A 283 3.64 -10.29 -9.57
N ILE A 284 4.16 -9.28 -8.86
CA ILE A 284 4.20 -9.30 -7.39
C ILE A 284 2.79 -9.25 -6.80
N GLY A 285 1.91 -8.42 -7.38
CA GLY A 285 0.51 -8.36 -6.97
C GLY A 285 -0.18 -9.73 -7.07
N ALA A 286 0.09 -10.49 -8.14
CA ALA A 286 -0.40 -11.85 -8.31
C ALA A 286 0.20 -12.82 -7.28
N MET A 287 1.52 -12.80 -7.07
CA MET A 287 2.21 -13.68 -6.10
C MET A 287 1.67 -13.53 -4.67
N VAL A 288 1.40 -12.28 -4.23
CA VAL A 288 0.85 -12.03 -2.88
C VAL A 288 -0.50 -12.72 -2.69
N THR A 289 -1.31 -12.83 -3.74
CA THR A 289 -2.64 -13.47 -3.63
C THR A 289 -2.59 -14.97 -3.35
N MET A 290 -1.44 -15.62 -3.57
CA MET A 290 -1.27 -17.06 -3.48
C MET A 290 -0.96 -17.56 -2.06
N VAL A 291 -0.74 -16.64 -1.11
CA VAL A 291 -0.36 -16.96 0.28
C VAL A 291 -1.34 -16.28 1.25
N ASN A 292 -1.59 -16.91 2.40
CA ASN A 292 -2.39 -16.26 3.44
C ASN A 292 -1.53 -15.24 4.21
N GLY A 293 -1.99 -13.99 4.21
CA GLY A 293 -1.35 -12.89 4.94
C GLY A 293 -0.87 -11.78 4.01
N ASP A 294 -0.71 -10.60 4.57
CA ASP A 294 -0.53 -9.37 3.80
C ASP A 294 0.95 -9.18 3.39
N VAL A 295 1.90 -9.80 4.10
CA VAL A 295 3.35 -9.70 3.86
C VAL A 295 4.02 -11.04 3.55
N GLU A 296 3.40 -12.14 3.94
CA GLU A 296 3.96 -13.48 3.81
C GLU A 296 4.09 -13.94 2.36
N GLY A 297 3.28 -13.39 1.45
CA GLY A 297 3.37 -13.61 0.01
C GLY A 297 4.29 -12.65 -0.74
N LEU A 298 4.95 -11.70 -0.06
CA LEU A 298 5.88 -10.77 -0.71
C LEU A 298 7.17 -11.50 -1.10
N PRO A 299 7.58 -11.46 -2.39
CA PRO A 299 8.69 -12.26 -2.88
C PRO A 299 10.05 -11.61 -2.62
N GLU A 300 11.08 -12.44 -2.66
CA GLU A 300 12.46 -12.02 -2.88
C GLU A 300 12.75 -11.83 -4.38
N LYS A 301 13.81 -11.07 -4.71
CA LYS A 301 14.17 -10.75 -6.11
C LYS A 301 14.31 -11.98 -7.01
N ALA A 302 14.87 -13.07 -6.50
CA ALA A 302 15.07 -14.31 -7.25
C ALA A 302 13.77 -15.06 -7.60
N GLU A 303 12.69 -14.82 -6.85
CA GLU A 303 11.40 -15.47 -7.06
C GLU A 303 10.59 -14.78 -8.16
N ILE A 304 10.74 -13.46 -8.32
CA ILE A 304 10.10 -12.69 -9.39
C ILE A 304 10.53 -13.20 -10.76
N ASP A 305 11.84 -13.37 -10.98
CA ASP A 305 12.37 -13.80 -12.28
C ASP A 305 11.83 -15.18 -12.68
N ARG A 306 11.71 -16.10 -11.70
CA ARG A 306 11.12 -17.44 -11.91
C ARG A 306 9.63 -17.37 -12.21
N PHE A 307 8.91 -16.44 -11.60
CA PHE A 307 7.47 -16.27 -11.81
C PHE A 307 7.17 -15.65 -13.18
N ILE A 308 7.93 -14.64 -13.61
CA ILE A 308 7.73 -13.96 -14.90
C ILE A 308 8.23 -14.83 -16.06
N LYS A 309 9.34 -15.54 -15.88
CA LYS A 309 9.92 -16.46 -16.86
C LYS A 309 9.92 -17.87 -16.27
N PRO A 310 8.75 -18.55 -16.22
CA PRO A 310 8.73 -19.95 -15.81
C PRO A 310 9.67 -20.71 -16.72
N ALA A 311 10.70 -21.35 -16.15
CA ALA A 311 11.50 -22.29 -16.89
C ALA A 311 10.56 -23.34 -17.50
N LYS A 312 10.83 -23.80 -18.72
CA LYS A 312 10.21 -25.04 -19.18
C LYS A 312 10.74 -26.15 -18.26
N ASP A 313 9.99 -26.46 -17.21
CA ASP A 313 10.35 -27.55 -16.33
C ASP A 313 10.34 -28.86 -17.14
N ASP A 314 11.45 -29.60 -17.09
CA ASP A 314 11.63 -30.94 -17.69
C ASP A 314 10.79 -32.04 -16.99
N VAL A 315 9.94 -31.66 -16.04
CA VAL A 315 9.09 -32.58 -15.29
C VAL A 315 7.64 -32.10 -15.37
N SER A 316 6.90 -32.68 -16.31
CA SER A 316 5.45 -32.71 -16.28
C SER A 316 4.99 -33.49 -15.04
N ARG A 317 4.26 -32.86 -14.13
CA ARG A 317 3.47 -33.56 -13.10
C ARG A 317 2.06 -33.81 -13.60
#